data_AF-A0A2T5P8B0-F1
#
_entry.id   AF-A0A2T5P8B0-F1
#
_cell.length_a   1.000
_cell.length_b   1.000
_cell.length_c   1.000
_cell.angle_alpha   90.00
_cell.angle_beta   90.00
_cell.angle_gamma   90.00
#
_symmetry.space_group_name_H-M   'P 1'
#
loop_
_entity.id
_entity.type
_entity.pdbx_description
1 polymer ?
#
loop_
_entity_poly.entity_id
_entity_poly.type
_entity_poly.pdbx_seq_one_letter_code
_entity_poly.pdbx_strand_id
1 'polypeptide(L)'
;MIGRHQTDNATADDQRVSHCDLVCQNREKYFTDSLRQEGAYKQRRDTQMNIRRERGFTLLDAITVTILISISSAIMLPNLAGLLDRAQADKQKELLAAHLQSARAHAVTHATAVEVCGSSDGLKCDGSWKHGWLARDQQSAHVLVGHRSDRSGLAWKGFSSEIVYLPNGTTPKSNGRFEICSPNGEPLWSLVLNRQGRLRQEKVTQNTERNPCQTGYP
;
A
#
# COMPACT_ATOMS: atom_id res chain seq x y z
N MET A 1 40.87 5.24 56.30
CA MET A 1 41.34 6.10 57.40
C MET A 1 42.86 6.15 57.33
N ILE A 2 43.40 7.38 57.24
CA ILE A 2 44.71 7.84 57.75
C ILE A 2 45.95 7.24 57.04
N GLY A 3 46.91 8.00 56.52
CA GLY A 3 47.16 9.44 56.63
C GLY A 3 48.38 9.87 55.79
N ARG A 4 48.40 11.16 55.47
CA ARG A 4 49.44 11.93 54.74
C ARG A 4 50.75 12.05 55.53
N HIS A 5 51.81 12.49 54.83
CA HIS A 5 52.70 13.66 55.08
C HIS A 5 53.98 13.43 54.25
N GLN A 6 54.34 14.14 53.17
CA GLN A 6 54.60 15.57 52.90
C GLN A 6 55.84 16.17 53.56
N THR A 7 56.79 16.60 52.71
CA THR A 7 57.70 17.78 52.80
C THR A 7 58.25 18.03 51.37
N ASP A 8 58.03 19.16 50.67
CA ASP A 8 58.57 20.54 50.83
C ASP A 8 60.08 20.60 50.48
N ASN A 9 60.70 21.57 49.77
CA ASN A 9 60.32 22.78 49.01
C ASN A 9 61.60 23.38 48.35
N ALA A 10 61.42 24.37 47.46
CA ALA A 10 62.32 25.47 47.04
C ALA A 10 63.54 25.17 46.12
N THR A 11 63.73 25.72 44.90
CA THR A 11 63.75 27.09 44.31
C THR A 11 64.83 28.05 44.82
N ALA A 12 65.75 28.43 43.90
CA ALA A 12 66.33 29.76 43.63
C ALA A 12 67.79 29.59 43.14
N ASP A 13 68.40 30.40 42.30
CA ASP A 13 68.08 31.47 41.34
C ASP A 13 69.47 31.95 40.83
N ASP A 14 69.49 32.79 39.82
CA ASP A 14 70.47 33.86 39.64
C ASP A 14 71.68 33.64 38.72
N GLN A 15 71.41 33.92 37.44
CA GLN A 15 72.10 34.91 36.62
C GLN A 15 73.64 34.96 36.70
N ARG A 16 74.30 34.35 35.71
CA ARG A 16 75.51 34.91 35.08
C ARG A 16 75.47 34.72 33.57
N VAL A 17 74.56 35.49 32.99
CA VAL A 17 74.58 35.95 31.60
C VAL A 17 75.88 36.73 31.36
N SER A 18 76.37 36.76 30.11
CA SER A 18 77.33 37.74 29.55
C SER A 18 78.74 37.24 29.16
N HIS A 19 78.88 36.03 28.60
CA HIS A 19 80.08 35.72 27.79
C HIS A 19 79.98 34.52 26.84
N CYS A 20 78.85 34.32 26.16
CA CYS A 20 78.79 33.42 24.99
C CYS A 20 77.91 33.99 23.87
N ASP A 21 77.80 35.33 23.82
CA ASP A 21 77.04 36.10 22.83
C ASP A 21 77.73 36.22 21.45
N LEU A 22 78.89 35.57 21.24
CA LEU A 22 79.69 35.71 20.01
C LEU A 22 79.66 34.49 19.08
N VAL A 23 79.14 33.34 19.53
CA VAL A 23 79.06 32.13 18.67
C VAL A 23 77.63 31.91 18.12
N CYS A 24 76.61 32.51 18.74
CA CYS A 24 75.22 32.44 18.28
C CYS A 24 74.87 33.42 17.12
N GLN A 25 75.64 34.50 16.91
CA GLN A 25 75.32 35.50 15.88
C GLN A 25 75.66 35.09 14.44
N ASN A 26 76.51 34.07 14.24
CA ASN A 26 76.98 33.71 12.89
C ASN A 26 76.20 32.55 12.24
N ARG A 27 75.20 32.00 12.93
CA ARG A 27 74.32 30.93 12.40
C ARG A 27 72.98 31.44 11.87
N GLU A 28 72.57 32.65 12.24
CA GLU A 28 71.34 33.28 11.72
C GLU A 28 71.48 33.73 10.25
N LYS A 29 72.68 34.14 9.81
CA LYS A 29 72.88 34.65 8.44
C LYS A 29 72.78 33.61 7.32
N TYR A 30 73.04 32.34 7.61
CA TYR A 30 72.97 31.28 6.58
C TYR A 30 71.59 30.61 6.47
N PHE A 31 70.70 30.80 7.45
CA PHE A 31 69.34 30.25 7.41
C PHE A 31 68.34 31.25 6.79
N THR A 32 68.60 32.56 6.88
CA THR A 32 67.72 33.59 6.31
C THR A 32 67.87 33.81 4.81
N ASP A 33 68.91 33.25 4.16
CA ASP A 33 69.14 33.43 2.71
C ASP A 33 68.51 32.32 1.84
N SER A 34 68.11 31.18 2.44
CA SER A 34 67.29 30.18 1.72
C SER A 34 65.79 30.51 1.73
N LEU A 35 65.37 31.57 2.44
CA LEU A 35 63.96 31.94 2.62
C LEU A 35 63.59 33.29 1.96
N ARG A 36 64.46 33.85 1.10
CA ARG A 36 64.25 35.19 0.50
C ARG A 36 64.03 35.22 -1.01
N GLN A 37 64.16 34.11 -1.72
CA GLN A 37 63.91 34.04 -3.18
C GLN A 37 62.60 33.35 -3.60
N GLU A 38 61.71 33.02 -2.66
CA GLU A 38 60.30 32.70 -2.98
C GLU A 38 59.37 33.90 -2.78
N GLY A 39 59.95 35.10 -2.83
CA GLY A 39 59.21 36.34 -2.98
C GLY A 39 58.51 36.38 -4.34
N ALA A 40 57.19 36.23 -4.30
CA ALA A 40 56.29 37.09 -5.04
C ALA A 40 56.30 36.97 -6.57
N TYR A 41 56.07 35.76 -7.11
CA TYR A 41 55.32 35.65 -8.35
C TYR A 41 54.03 34.87 -8.15
N LYS A 42 53.00 35.67 -7.84
CA LYS A 42 51.67 35.47 -8.40
C LYS A 42 50.88 34.33 -7.76
N GLN A 43 50.52 34.60 -6.52
CA GLN A 43 49.18 34.33 -5.99
C GLN A 43 48.13 35.01 -6.88
N ARG A 44 47.97 34.51 -8.12
CA ARG A 44 46.71 34.61 -8.82
C ARG A 44 45.79 33.70 -8.02
N ARG A 45 44.89 34.34 -7.29
CA ARG A 45 43.61 33.79 -6.89
C ARG A 45 42.92 33.28 -8.15
N ASP A 46 43.34 32.12 -8.64
CA ASP A 46 42.43 31.24 -9.33
C ASP A 46 41.61 30.64 -8.20
N THR A 47 40.62 31.42 -7.74
CA THR A 47 39.29 30.86 -7.52
C THR A 47 39.08 29.94 -8.72
N GLN A 48 39.48 28.67 -8.59
CA GLN A 48 38.99 27.64 -9.47
C GLN A 48 37.50 27.69 -9.24
N MET A 49 36.84 28.47 -10.10
CA MET A 49 35.47 28.21 -10.44
C MET A 49 35.52 26.75 -10.87
N ASN A 50 35.15 25.87 -9.95
CA ASN A 50 34.61 24.57 -10.30
C ASN A 50 33.39 24.92 -11.16
N ILE A 51 33.63 25.17 -12.44
CA ILE A 51 32.63 25.08 -13.47
C ILE A 51 32.26 23.62 -13.40
N ARG A 52 31.24 23.32 -12.59
CA ARG A 52 30.52 22.07 -12.71
C ARG A 52 30.17 22.01 -14.18
N ARG A 53 30.86 21.14 -14.93
CA ARG A 53 30.38 20.77 -16.24
C ARG A 53 29.04 20.12 -15.98
N GLU A 54 27.98 20.91 -16.11
CA GLU A 54 26.63 20.43 -16.26
C GLU A 54 26.69 19.38 -17.37
N ARG A 55 26.68 18.09 -16.98
CA ARG A 55 26.58 17.00 -17.95
C ARG A 55 25.15 17.04 -18.46
N GLY A 56 24.92 17.86 -19.48
CA GLY A 56 23.65 17.93 -20.18
C GLY A 56 23.31 16.57 -20.77
N PHE A 57 22.06 16.14 -20.61
CA PHE A 57 21.55 14.95 -21.24
C PHE A 57 21.59 15.12 -22.77
N THR A 58 22.10 14.13 -23.50
CA THR A 58 22.07 14.23 -24.96
C THR A 58 20.65 14.01 -25.48
N LEU A 59 20.32 14.59 -26.63
CA LEU A 59 19.03 14.32 -27.29
C LEU A 59 18.85 12.82 -27.56
N LEU A 60 19.94 12.11 -27.85
CA LEU A 60 19.94 10.67 -28.04
C LEU A 60 19.59 9.93 -26.74
N ASP A 61 20.14 10.33 -25.59
CA ASP A 61 19.80 9.72 -24.30
C ASP A 61 18.32 9.95 -23.94
N ALA A 62 17.78 11.13 -24.26
CA ALA A 62 16.36 11.43 -24.11
C ALA A 62 15.48 10.51 -24.95
N ILE A 63 15.85 10.30 -26.21
CA ILE A 63 15.11 9.43 -27.10
C ILE A 63 15.23 7.97 -26.67
N THR A 64 16.42 7.49 -26.30
CA THR A 64 16.62 6.09 -25.88
C THR A 64 15.86 5.77 -24.60
N VAL A 65 15.94 6.61 -23.56
CA VAL A 65 15.19 6.40 -22.32
C VAL A 65 13.68 6.47 -22.56
N THR A 66 13.20 7.41 -23.39
CA THR A 66 11.78 7.51 -23.73
C THR A 66 11.28 6.27 -24.48
N ILE A 67 12.07 5.74 -25.42
CA ILE A 67 11.75 4.49 -26.13
C ILE A 67 11.70 3.31 -25.16
N LEU A 68 12.65 3.21 -24.23
CA LEU A 68 12.65 2.12 -23.24
C LEU A 68 11.44 2.19 -22.31
N ILE A 69 11.07 3.40 -21.86
CA ILE A 69 9.87 3.62 -21.04
C ILE A 69 8.61 3.26 -21.84
N SER A 70 8.50 3.69 -23.09
CA SER A 70 7.30 3.44 -23.90
C SER A 70 7.08 1.95 -24.17
N ILE A 71 8.14 1.21 -24.51
CA ILE A 71 8.09 -0.25 -24.68
C ILE A 71 7.71 -0.93 -23.37
N SER A 72 8.34 -0.53 -22.25
CA SER A 72 8.06 -1.11 -20.93
C SER A 72 6.62 -0.87 -20.49
N SER A 73 6.13 0.37 -20.66
CA SER A 73 4.74 0.74 -20.34
C SER A 73 3.73 -0.01 -21.21
N ALA A 74 4.03 -0.25 -22.49
CA ALA A 74 3.16 -1.02 -23.38
C ALA A 74 2.93 -2.46 -22.90
N ILE A 75 3.91 -3.06 -22.22
CA ILE A 75 3.80 -4.43 -21.66
C ILE A 75 3.17 -4.42 -20.27
N MET A 76 3.48 -3.42 -19.43
CA MET A 76 3.01 -3.37 -18.04
C MET A 76 1.53 -2.93 -17.90
N LEU A 77 1.10 -1.93 -18.68
CA LEU A 77 -0.24 -1.34 -18.57
C LEU A 77 -1.43 -2.29 -18.83
N PRO A 78 -1.43 -3.19 -19.85
CA PRO A 78 -2.61 -4.02 -20.13
C PRO A 78 -2.99 -4.94 -18.95
N ASN A 79 -2.03 -5.35 -18.14
CA ASN A 79 -2.27 -6.20 -16.97
C ASN A 79 -2.95 -5.46 -15.81
N LEU A 80 -2.90 -4.12 -15.79
CA LEU A 80 -3.50 -3.33 -14.71
C LEU A 80 -5.02 -3.37 -14.73
N ALA A 81 -5.65 -3.39 -15.90
CA ALA A 81 -7.11 -3.43 -16.03
C ALA A 81 -7.71 -4.70 -15.39
N GLY A 82 -7.13 -5.87 -15.67
CA GLY A 82 -7.57 -7.13 -15.07
C GLY A 82 -7.33 -7.21 -13.56
N LEU A 83 -6.25 -6.61 -13.06
CA LEU A 83 -5.98 -6.51 -11.62
C LEU A 83 -7.01 -5.61 -10.91
N LEU A 84 -7.32 -4.45 -11.49
CA LEU A 84 -8.33 -3.55 -10.96
C LEU A 84 -9.72 -4.19 -10.98
N ASP A 85 -10.08 -4.90 -12.05
CA ASP A 85 -11.34 -5.62 -12.18
C ASP A 85 -11.49 -6.68 -11.06
N ARG A 86 -10.44 -7.48 -10.83
CA ARG A 86 -10.40 -8.47 -9.74
C ARG A 86 -10.49 -7.82 -8.36
N ALA A 87 -9.74 -6.74 -8.13
CA ALA A 87 -9.77 -6.03 -6.85
C ALA A 87 -11.16 -5.45 -6.54
N GLN A 88 -11.84 -4.89 -7.55
CA GLN A 88 -13.22 -4.41 -7.41
C GLN A 88 -14.20 -5.56 -7.13
N ALA A 89 -14.06 -6.68 -7.84
CA ALA A 89 -14.84 -7.87 -7.60
C ALA A 89 -14.64 -8.41 -6.18
N ASP A 90 -13.41 -8.53 -5.70
CA ASP A 90 -13.10 -8.98 -4.34
C ASP A 90 -13.68 -8.04 -3.29
N LYS A 91 -13.59 -6.72 -3.48
CA LYS A 91 -14.24 -5.74 -2.59
C LYS A 91 -15.75 -5.98 -2.51
N GLN A 92 -16.42 -6.19 -3.65
CA GLN A 92 -17.86 -6.46 -3.67
C GLN A 92 -18.22 -7.77 -2.94
N LYS A 93 -17.39 -8.81 -3.10
CA LYS A 93 -17.55 -10.09 -2.39
C LYS A 93 -17.47 -9.90 -0.87
N GLU A 94 -16.46 -9.21 -0.38
CA GLU A 94 -16.28 -8.97 1.05
C GLU A 94 -17.40 -8.11 1.63
N LEU A 95 -17.84 -7.08 0.89
CA LEU A 95 -19.00 -6.26 1.28
C LEU A 95 -20.29 -7.09 1.38
N LEU A 96 -20.56 -7.94 0.38
CA LEU A 96 -21.72 -8.82 0.38
C LEU A 96 -21.65 -9.81 1.56
N ALA A 97 -20.49 -10.43 1.78
CA ALA A 97 -20.28 -11.34 2.88
C ALA A 97 -20.50 -10.65 4.24
N ALA A 98 -19.96 -9.45 4.42
CA ALA A 98 -20.15 -8.65 5.64
C ALA A 98 -21.63 -8.31 5.86
N HIS A 99 -22.36 -7.88 4.83
CA HIS A 99 -23.78 -7.54 4.94
C HIS A 99 -24.63 -8.77 5.27
N LEU A 100 -24.35 -9.92 4.66
CA LEU A 100 -25.05 -11.17 4.97
C LEU A 100 -24.75 -11.66 6.40
N GLN A 101 -23.51 -11.53 6.88
CA GLN A 101 -23.19 -11.85 8.28
C GLN A 101 -23.84 -10.85 9.24
N SER A 102 -23.89 -9.56 8.90
CA SER A 102 -24.59 -8.54 9.68
C SER A 102 -26.10 -8.84 9.76
N ALA A 103 -26.72 -9.22 8.64
CA ALA A 103 -28.13 -9.62 8.60
C ALA A 103 -28.39 -10.85 9.48
N ARG A 104 -27.51 -11.86 9.42
CA ARG A 104 -27.58 -13.03 10.30
C ARG A 104 -27.44 -12.66 11.77
N ALA A 105 -26.46 -11.83 12.10
CA ALA A 105 -26.25 -11.36 13.47
C ALA A 105 -27.49 -10.62 13.98
N HIS A 106 -28.04 -9.70 13.19
CA HIS A 106 -29.25 -8.97 13.53
C HIS A 106 -30.44 -9.89 13.79
N ALA A 107 -30.65 -10.90 12.93
CA ALA A 107 -31.72 -11.89 13.11
C ALA A 107 -31.61 -12.62 14.45
N VAL A 108 -30.39 -13.03 14.81
CA VAL A 108 -30.11 -13.75 16.07
C VAL A 108 -30.24 -12.84 17.28
N THR A 109 -29.65 -11.64 17.25
CA THR A 109 -29.62 -10.74 18.41
C THR A 109 -30.97 -10.13 18.72
N HIS A 110 -31.79 -9.85 17.70
CA HIS A 110 -33.11 -9.24 17.86
C HIS A 110 -34.25 -10.27 17.81
N ALA A 111 -33.92 -11.56 17.73
CA ALA A 111 -34.89 -12.66 17.64
C ALA A 111 -35.97 -12.46 16.56
N THR A 112 -35.59 -11.85 15.44
CA THR A 112 -36.46 -11.51 14.30
C THR A 112 -35.96 -12.16 13.02
N ALA A 113 -36.83 -12.33 12.03
CA ALA A 113 -36.43 -12.79 10.72
C ALA A 113 -35.93 -11.60 9.88
N VAL A 114 -34.79 -11.78 9.21
CA VAL A 114 -34.19 -10.77 8.33
C VAL A 114 -34.16 -11.29 6.91
N GLU A 115 -34.75 -10.52 5.99
CA GLU A 115 -34.76 -10.79 4.57
C GLU A 115 -33.64 -10.01 3.87
N VAL A 116 -32.89 -10.68 3.01
CA VAL A 116 -31.88 -10.10 2.13
C VAL A 116 -32.25 -10.41 0.69
N CYS A 117 -32.40 -9.37 -0.13
CA CYS A 117 -32.93 -9.47 -1.49
C CYS A 117 -32.08 -8.63 -2.45
N GLY A 118 -32.20 -8.91 -3.76
CA GLY A 118 -31.70 -8.03 -4.80
C GLY A 118 -32.46 -6.69 -4.82
N SER A 119 -31.73 -5.60 -5.02
CA SER A 119 -32.28 -4.24 -5.00
C SER A 119 -31.46 -3.31 -5.89
N SER A 120 -32.10 -2.66 -6.86
CA SER A 120 -31.46 -1.64 -7.71
C SER A 120 -31.37 -0.24 -7.07
N ASP A 121 -32.29 0.08 -6.16
CA ASP A 121 -32.38 1.38 -5.50
C ASP A 121 -31.79 1.38 -4.07
N GLY A 122 -31.51 0.19 -3.51
CA GLY A 122 -31.05 0.03 -2.13
C GLY A 122 -32.14 0.33 -1.08
N LEU A 123 -33.40 0.43 -1.49
CA LEU A 123 -34.54 0.81 -0.64
C LEU A 123 -35.68 -0.22 -0.70
N LYS A 124 -35.85 -0.88 -1.85
CA LYS A 124 -36.89 -1.89 -2.08
C LYS A 124 -36.31 -3.15 -2.69
N CYS A 125 -36.88 -4.30 -2.32
CA CYS A 125 -36.60 -5.56 -2.98
C CYS A 125 -37.25 -5.57 -4.37
N ASP A 126 -36.45 -5.66 -5.42
CA ASP A 126 -36.88 -5.86 -6.80
C ASP A 126 -36.39 -7.19 -7.39
N GLY A 127 -35.59 -7.95 -6.62
CA GLY A 127 -35.01 -9.22 -7.03
C GLY A 127 -33.77 -9.08 -7.91
N SER A 128 -33.36 -7.86 -8.27
CA SER A 128 -32.20 -7.61 -9.11
C SER A 128 -30.92 -7.53 -8.30
N TRP A 129 -30.28 -8.68 -8.13
CA TRP A 129 -28.95 -8.78 -7.50
C TRP A 129 -27.84 -8.12 -8.32
N LYS A 130 -28.09 -7.85 -9.61
CA LYS A 130 -27.12 -7.23 -10.52
C LYS A 130 -26.73 -5.81 -10.13
N HIS A 131 -27.64 -5.08 -9.49
CA HIS A 131 -27.47 -3.65 -9.18
C HIS A 131 -27.24 -3.38 -7.70
N GLY A 132 -27.33 -4.40 -6.85
CA GLY A 132 -27.22 -4.23 -5.42
C GLY A 132 -28.02 -5.25 -4.64
N TRP A 133 -28.04 -5.04 -3.34
CA TRP A 133 -28.79 -5.84 -2.40
C TRP A 133 -29.23 -5.00 -1.21
N LEU A 134 -30.25 -5.49 -0.53
CA LEU A 134 -30.86 -4.87 0.61
C LEU A 134 -31.12 -5.93 1.67
N ALA A 135 -30.82 -5.63 2.93
CA ALA A 135 -31.29 -6.39 4.07
C ALA A 135 -32.32 -5.57 4.85
N ARG A 136 -33.44 -6.20 5.19
CA ARG A 136 -34.52 -5.58 5.96
C ARG A 136 -35.09 -6.56 6.99
N ASP A 137 -35.64 -6.02 8.05
CA ASP A 137 -36.45 -6.80 8.97
C ASP A 137 -37.73 -7.27 8.25
N GLN A 138 -38.05 -8.56 8.35
CA GLN A 138 -39.14 -9.16 7.59
C GLN A 138 -40.52 -8.72 8.08
N GLN A 139 -40.67 -8.40 9.37
CA GLN A 139 -41.96 -8.06 9.97
C GLN A 139 -42.29 -6.58 9.80
N SER A 140 -41.33 -5.70 10.10
CA SER A 140 -41.48 -4.26 10.06
C SER A 140 -41.16 -3.64 8.70
N ALA A 141 -40.54 -4.41 7.79
CA ALA A 141 -39.97 -3.93 6.53
C ALA A 141 -38.92 -2.82 6.71
N HIS A 142 -38.39 -2.63 7.93
CA HIS A 142 -37.37 -1.63 8.21
C HIS A 142 -36.04 -2.03 7.56
N VAL A 143 -35.48 -1.13 6.76
CA VAL A 143 -34.20 -1.33 6.07
C VAL A 143 -33.06 -1.30 7.07
N LEU A 144 -32.31 -2.39 7.15
CA LEU A 144 -31.13 -2.51 8.01
C LEU A 144 -29.88 -2.05 7.27
N VAL A 145 -29.70 -2.51 6.03
CA VAL A 145 -28.58 -2.11 5.18
C VAL A 145 -28.95 -2.24 3.71
N GLY A 146 -28.77 -1.16 2.95
CA GLY A 146 -28.89 -1.14 1.49
C GLY A 146 -27.52 -0.90 0.85
N HIS A 147 -27.22 -1.62 -0.22
CA HIS A 147 -26.01 -1.42 -1.01
C HIS A 147 -26.35 -1.37 -2.49
N ARG A 148 -25.89 -0.31 -3.16
CA ARG A 148 -25.96 -0.18 -4.62
C ARG A 148 -24.57 -0.45 -5.18
N SER A 149 -24.51 -1.31 -6.18
CA SER A 149 -23.27 -1.68 -6.86
C SER A 149 -23.27 -1.07 -8.26
N ASP A 150 -22.23 -0.27 -8.54
CA ASP A 150 -21.97 0.21 -9.90
C ASP A 150 -21.43 -0.90 -10.80
N ARG A 151 -20.85 -1.95 -10.18
CA ARG A 151 -20.43 -3.16 -10.87
C ARG A 151 -21.63 -4.08 -11.07
N SER A 152 -21.93 -4.38 -12.32
CA SER A 152 -22.91 -5.39 -12.70
C SER A 152 -22.28 -6.79 -12.71
N GLY A 153 -23.14 -7.81 -12.73
CA GLY A 153 -22.71 -9.20 -12.90
C GLY A 153 -22.69 -10.05 -11.65
N LEU A 154 -23.15 -9.51 -10.52
CA LEU A 154 -23.53 -10.33 -9.38
C LEU A 154 -24.81 -11.11 -9.73
N ALA A 155 -24.73 -12.43 -9.64
CA ALA A 155 -25.84 -13.33 -9.82
C ALA A 155 -26.05 -14.16 -8.54
N TRP A 156 -27.30 -14.27 -8.11
CA TRP A 156 -27.71 -15.21 -7.09
C TRP A 156 -28.45 -16.38 -7.73
N LYS A 157 -27.98 -17.59 -7.47
CA LYS A 157 -28.62 -18.84 -7.89
C LYS A 157 -28.90 -19.68 -6.66
N GLY A 158 -30.14 -19.70 -6.22
CA GLY A 158 -30.58 -20.40 -5.03
C GLY A 158 -32.01 -20.93 -5.16
N PHE A 159 -32.47 -21.60 -4.11
CA PHE A 159 -33.83 -22.16 -4.07
C PHE A 159 -34.92 -21.06 -4.01
N SER A 160 -34.62 -19.91 -3.42
CA SER A 160 -35.47 -18.72 -3.36
C SER A 160 -34.74 -17.51 -3.95
N SER A 161 -35.49 -16.53 -4.48
CA SER A 161 -34.94 -15.26 -4.99
C SER A 161 -34.39 -14.36 -3.88
N GLU A 162 -34.89 -14.52 -2.66
CA GLU A 162 -34.46 -13.80 -1.46
C GLU A 162 -33.83 -14.76 -0.45
N ILE A 163 -33.04 -14.21 0.46
CA ILE A 163 -32.38 -14.92 1.55
C ILE A 163 -33.03 -14.54 2.86
N VAL A 164 -33.59 -15.50 3.59
CA VAL A 164 -34.22 -15.22 4.88
C VAL A 164 -33.42 -15.90 6.00
N TYR A 165 -32.81 -15.08 6.85
CA TYR A 165 -32.23 -15.50 8.11
C TYR A 165 -33.31 -15.57 9.18
N LEU A 166 -33.44 -16.72 9.82
CA LEU A 166 -34.32 -16.92 10.96
C LEU A 166 -33.64 -16.51 12.28
N PRO A 167 -34.40 -16.33 13.37
CA PRO A 167 -33.86 -16.01 14.69
C PRO A 167 -32.80 -16.98 15.23
N ASN A 168 -32.77 -18.22 14.74
CA ASN A 168 -31.73 -19.21 15.10
C ASN A 168 -30.48 -19.12 14.19
N GLY A 169 -30.42 -18.13 13.31
CA GLY A 169 -29.32 -17.89 12.38
C GLY A 169 -29.28 -18.84 11.18
N THR A 170 -30.31 -19.65 10.95
CA THR A 170 -30.40 -20.57 9.81
C THR A 170 -31.13 -19.94 8.62
N THR A 171 -30.98 -20.54 7.44
CA THR A 171 -31.58 -20.09 6.17
C THR A 171 -32.21 -21.28 5.44
N PRO A 172 -33.23 -21.94 6.02
CA PRO A 172 -33.67 -23.27 5.58
C PRO A 172 -34.25 -23.32 4.15
N LYS A 173 -34.66 -22.17 3.61
CA LYS A 173 -35.21 -22.01 2.25
C LYS A 173 -34.27 -21.28 1.28
N SER A 174 -33.10 -20.82 1.76
CA SER A 174 -32.25 -19.89 1.00
C SER A 174 -30.84 -20.43 0.79
N ASN A 175 -30.73 -21.72 0.49
CA ASN A 175 -29.47 -22.29 0.03
C ASN A 175 -29.21 -21.92 -1.43
N GLY A 176 -27.98 -21.59 -1.74
CA GLY A 176 -27.61 -21.14 -3.08
C GLY A 176 -26.19 -20.64 -3.13
N ARG A 177 -25.87 -19.96 -4.21
CA ARG A 177 -24.56 -19.39 -4.47
C ARG A 177 -24.65 -18.04 -5.14
N PHE A 178 -23.72 -17.18 -4.77
CA PHE A 178 -23.39 -15.96 -5.46
C PHE A 178 -22.22 -16.21 -6.40
N GLU A 179 -22.33 -15.62 -7.57
CA GLU A 179 -21.34 -15.73 -8.63
C GLU A 179 -21.13 -14.34 -9.22
N ILE A 180 -19.87 -13.97 -9.46
CA ILE A 180 -19.54 -12.81 -10.27
C ILE A 180 -18.68 -13.23 -11.46
N CYS A 181 -18.96 -12.60 -12.59
CA CYS A 181 -18.26 -12.83 -13.84
C CYS A 181 -17.48 -11.59 -14.25
N SER A 182 -16.33 -11.81 -14.87
CA SER A 182 -15.60 -10.80 -15.63
C SER A 182 -16.40 -10.46 -16.90
N PRO A 183 -16.22 -9.27 -17.49
CA PRO A 183 -16.78 -8.95 -18.81
C PRO A 183 -16.45 -9.99 -19.89
N ASN A 184 -15.33 -10.70 -19.75
CA ASN A 184 -14.90 -11.76 -20.67
C ASN A 184 -15.59 -13.12 -20.44
N GLY A 185 -16.54 -13.21 -19.50
CA GLY A 185 -17.25 -14.45 -19.17
C GLY A 185 -16.45 -15.42 -18.30
N GLU A 186 -15.35 -14.98 -17.71
CA GLU A 186 -14.58 -15.74 -16.73
C GLU A 186 -15.14 -15.52 -15.31
N PRO A 187 -15.35 -16.58 -14.51
CA PRO A 187 -15.74 -16.43 -13.11
C PRO A 187 -14.60 -15.79 -12.30
N LEU A 188 -14.89 -14.76 -11.51
CA LEU A 188 -13.87 -14.12 -10.65
C LEU A 188 -13.92 -14.67 -9.23
N TRP A 189 -15.11 -14.92 -8.68
CA TRP A 189 -15.29 -15.58 -7.39
C TRP A 189 -16.67 -16.25 -7.28
N SER A 190 -16.79 -17.18 -6.33
CA SER A 190 -18.06 -17.80 -5.95
C SER A 190 -18.18 -17.89 -4.42
N LEU A 191 -19.38 -17.58 -3.92
CA LEU A 191 -19.71 -17.62 -2.50
C LEU A 191 -20.97 -18.45 -2.29
N VAL A 192 -20.89 -19.52 -1.50
CA VAL A 192 -21.99 -20.44 -1.26
C VAL A 192 -22.61 -20.20 0.11
N LEU A 193 -23.94 -20.11 0.13
CA LEU A 193 -24.76 -20.05 1.33
C LEU A 193 -25.48 -21.38 1.52
N ASN A 194 -25.24 -22.03 2.66
CA ASN A 194 -25.92 -23.28 3.00
C ASN A 194 -27.17 -23.02 3.87
N ARG A 195 -27.97 -24.07 4.12
CA ARG A 195 -29.19 -23.99 4.94
C ARG A 195 -28.96 -23.64 6.42
N GLN A 196 -27.71 -23.75 6.90
CA GLN A 196 -27.32 -23.37 8.26
C GLN A 196 -26.99 -21.87 8.38
N GLY A 197 -27.17 -21.08 7.31
CA GLY A 197 -26.83 -19.66 7.29
C GLY A 197 -25.32 -19.38 7.23
N ARG A 198 -24.50 -20.38 6.84
CA ARG A 198 -23.05 -20.21 6.73
C ARG A 198 -22.65 -19.87 5.30
N LEU A 199 -21.86 -18.81 5.16
CA LEU A 199 -21.18 -18.46 3.91
C LEU A 199 -19.84 -19.17 3.82
N ARG A 200 -19.51 -19.65 2.62
CA ARG A 200 -18.23 -20.27 2.30
C ARG A 200 -17.76 -19.77 0.94
N GLN A 201 -16.49 -19.39 0.85
CA GLN A 201 -15.87 -19.12 -0.43
C GLN A 201 -15.52 -20.46 -1.10
N GLU A 202 -15.92 -20.62 -2.36
CA GLU A 202 -15.47 -21.73 -3.18
C GLU A 202 -14.34 -21.27 -4.10
N LYS A 203 -13.40 -22.18 -4.38
CA LYS A 203 -12.43 -21.96 -5.43
C LYS A 203 -13.17 -21.89 -6.76
N VAL A 204 -12.82 -20.92 -7.57
CA VAL A 204 -13.35 -20.81 -8.92
C VAL A 204 -12.81 -21.97 -9.75
N THR A 205 -13.68 -22.91 -10.09
CA THR A 205 -13.33 -24.05 -10.94
C THR A 205 -13.27 -23.57 -12.39
N GLN A 206 -12.08 -23.58 -12.99
CA GLN A 206 -11.84 -23.19 -14.40
C GLN A 206 -12.33 -24.24 -15.42
N ASN A 207 -13.03 -25.29 -14.98
CA ASN A 207 -13.44 -26.38 -15.86
C ASN A 207 -14.67 -25.95 -16.70
N THR A 208 -14.51 -25.89 -18.02
CA THR A 208 -15.46 -25.31 -18.98
C THR A 208 -16.86 -25.93 -18.92
N GLU A 209 -16.97 -27.21 -18.57
CA GLU A 209 -18.27 -27.92 -18.43
C GLU A 209 -19.13 -27.42 -17.26
N ARG A 210 -18.53 -26.70 -16.31
CA ARG A 210 -19.23 -26.12 -15.15
C ARG A 210 -18.85 -24.65 -15.00
N ASN A 211 -18.68 -23.91 -16.10
CA ASN A 211 -18.48 -22.47 -16.01
C ASN A 211 -19.81 -21.78 -15.62
N PRO A 212 -19.92 -21.24 -14.39
CA PRO A 212 -21.15 -20.61 -13.92
C PRO A 212 -21.54 -19.35 -14.72
N CYS A 213 -20.58 -18.73 -15.39
CA CYS A 213 -20.77 -17.54 -16.22
C CYS A 213 -21.30 -17.85 -17.63
N GLN A 214 -21.30 -19.13 -18.05
CA GLN A 214 -21.86 -19.57 -19.33
C GLN A 214 -23.29 -20.12 -19.18
N THR A 215 -23.68 -20.55 -17.97
CA THR A 215 -25.00 -21.12 -17.67
C THR A 215 -25.99 -20.04 -17.23
N GLY A 216 -26.35 -19.15 -18.16
CA GLY A 216 -27.39 -18.15 -17.98
C GLY A 216 -26.91 -16.91 -17.22
N TYR A 217 -26.06 -16.12 -17.87
CA TYR A 217 -25.95 -14.69 -17.63
C TYR A 217 -27.02 -14.03 -18.53
N PRO A 218 -28.05 -13.35 -18.01
CA PRO A 218 -28.84 -12.45 -18.85
C PRO A 218 -28.01 -11.24 -19.25
#